data_AF-A0A7L1I404-F1
#
_entry.id   AF-A0A7L1I404-F1
#
_cell.length_a   1.000
_cell.length_b   1.000
_cell.length_c   1.000
_cell.angle_alpha   90.00
_cell.angle_beta   90.00
_cell.angle_gamma   90.00
#
_symmetry.space_group_name_H-M   'P 1'
#
loop_
_entity.id
_entity.type
_entity.pdbx_description
1 polymer ?
#
loop_
_entity_poly.entity_id
_entity_poly.type
_entity_poly.pdbx_seq_one_letter_code
_entity_poly.pdbx_strand_id
1 'polypeptide(L)'
;APAVTETPDIKLFGKWSTDDVQINDISLQVYLPHSAGRYAAKRFRKAQCPIVERLTNSMMMHGRNNGKKLMTVRIVKHAFEIIHLLTGE
;
A
#
# COMPACT_ATOMS: atom_id res chain seq x y z
N ALA A 1 6.86 -12.57 25.21
CA ALA A 1 5.77 -12.29 24.25
C ALA A 1 6.09 -10.97 23.56
N PRO A 2 6.05 -10.84 22.23
CA PRO A 2 6.23 -9.54 21.60
C PRO A 2 5.01 -8.69 21.96
N ALA A 3 5.25 -7.46 22.42
CA ALA A 3 4.20 -6.51 22.75
C ALA A 3 3.37 -6.20 21.49
N VAL A 4 2.07 -6.46 21.56
CA VAL A 4 1.11 -5.96 20.58
C VAL A 4 1.13 -4.44 20.74
N THR A 5 1.85 -3.77 19.84
CA THR A 5 1.80 -2.32 19.73
C THR A 5 0.40 -2.01 19.24
N GLU A 6 -0.41 -1.31 20.04
CA GLU A 6 -1.70 -0.77 19.58
C GLU A 6 -1.40 0.17 18.42
N THR A 7 -1.55 -0.34 17.21
CA THR A 7 -1.46 0.45 15.99
C THR A 7 -2.68 1.37 15.96
N PRO A 8 -2.52 2.70 15.86
CA PRO A 8 -3.66 3.58 15.67
C PRO A 8 -4.46 3.10 14.45
N ASP A 9 -5.79 3.22 14.50
CA ASP A 9 -6.71 2.89 13.39
C ASP A 9 -6.40 3.81 12.19
N ILE A 10 -5.42 3.39 11.37
CA ILE A 10 -4.95 4.12 10.21
C ILE A 10 -5.71 3.59 9.00
N LYS A 11 -6.79 4.29 8.66
CA LYS A 11 -7.55 3.99 7.44
C LYS A 11 -6.78 4.45 6.21
N LEU A 12 -6.63 3.55 5.24
CA LEU A 12 -6.08 3.86 3.94
C LEU A 12 -6.99 4.86 3.22
N PHE A 13 -6.39 5.96 2.76
CA PHE A 13 -7.10 7.10 2.15
C PHE A 13 -8.23 7.68 3.04
N GLY A 14 -8.20 7.43 4.35
CA GLY A 14 -9.23 7.85 5.31
C GLY A 14 -10.57 7.12 5.18
N LYS A 15 -10.65 6.07 4.36
CA LYS A 15 -11.90 5.35 4.05
C LYS A 15 -11.81 3.85 4.34
N TRP A 16 -10.74 3.20 3.90
CA TRP A 16 -10.64 1.74 3.91
C TRP A 16 -9.82 1.26 5.11
N SER A 17 -10.39 0.38 5.95
CA SER A 17 -9.62 -0.31 7.00
C SER A 17 -8.75 -1.40 6.38
N THR A 18 -7.61 -1.68 7.01
CA THR A 18 -6.73 -2.79 6.63
C THR A 18 -6.96 -4.05 7.45
N ASP A 19 -7.78 -3.99 8.50
CA ASP A 19 -7.89 -5.04 9.51
C ASP A 19 -8.64 -6.28 8.99
N ASP A 20 -9.62 -6.08 8.11
CA ASP A 20 -10.45 -7.15 7.55
C ASP A 20 -9.80 -7.86 6.35
N VAL A 21 -8.62 -7.41 5.91
CA VAL A 21 -7.95 -7.97 4.72
C VAL A 21 -7.25 -9.29 5.09
N GLN A 22 -7.82 -10.42 4.67
CA GLN A 22 -7.22 -11.74 4.82
C GLN A 22 -6.33 -12.10 3.62
N ILE A 23 -5.13 -12.61 3.87
CA ILE A 23 -4.26 -13.19 2.84
C ILE A 23 -4.33 -14.71 2.96
N ASN A 24 -4.77 -15.37 1.88
CA ASN A 24 -4.90 -16.84 1.84
C ASN A 24 -3.54 -17.57 1.80
N ASP A 25 -2.48 -16.90 1.32
CA ASP A 25 -1.13 -17.47 1.21
C ASP A 25 -0.18 -16.88 2.26
N ILE A 26 0.22 -17.72 3.21
CA ILE A 26 1.10 -17.38 4.33
C ILE A 26 2.43 -16.76 3.86
N SER A 27 2.92 -17.13 2.67
CA SER A 27 4.19 -16.62 2.14
C SER A 27 4.14 -15.14 1.71
N LEU A 28 2.94 -14.56 1.58
CA LEU A 28 2.72 -13.21 1.05
C LEU A 28 2.38 -12.15 2.10
N GLN A 29 2.39 -12.50 3.39
CA GLN A 29 1.93 -11.63 4.47
C GLN A 29 2.84 -10.39 4.65
N VAL A 30 2.43 -9.25 4.10
CA VAL A 30 3.12 -7.95 4.24
C VAL A 30 2.07 -6.84 4.35
N TYR A 31 2.03 -6.16 5.48
CA TYR A 31 1.19 -4.99 5.70
C TYR A 31 2.01 -3.86 6.29
N LEU A 32 1.69 -2.63 5.86
CA LEU A 32 1.57 -1.40 6.67
C LEU A 32 1.17 -0.26 5.72
N PRO A 33 0.63 0.87 6.20
CA PRO A 33 0.26 2.00 5.37
C PRO A 33 1.47 2.82 4.88
N HIS A 34 1.27 3.48 3.73
CA HIS A 34 2.21 4.28 2.95
C HIS A 34 3.22 5.09 3.80
N SER A 35 4.51 4.99 3.51
CA SER A 35 5.57 5.66 4.28
C SER A 35 6.73 6.11 3.38
N ALA A 36 7.36 7.24 3.68
CA ALA A 36 8.58 7.67 2.97
C ALA A 36 9.84 6.85 3.36
N GLY A 37 9.69 5.55 3.57
CA GLY A 37 10.73 4.65 4.08
C GLY A 37 11.84 4.41 3.06
N ARG A 38 13.08 4.29 3.55
CA ARG A 38 14.25 3.91 2.74
C ARG A 38 14.32 2.40 2.56
N TYR A 39 13.43 1.86 1.74
CA TYR A 39 13.29 0.40 1.52
C TYR A 39 14.35 -0.19 0.58
N ALA A 40 15.06 0.63 -0.19
CA ALA A 40 16.11 0.19 -1.12
C ALA A 40 17.49 0.00 -0.46
N ALA A 41 17.69 0.49 0.77
CA ALA A 41 19.02 0.58 1.39
C ALA A 41 19.60 -0.79 1.84
N LYS A 42 18.78 -1.81 2.06
CA LYS A 42 19.24 -3.17 2.41
C LYS A 42 18.43 -4.22 1.65
N ARG A 43 19.06 -5.36 1.37
CA ARG A 43 18.40 -6.53 0.77
C ARG A 43 17.17 -6.92 1.60
N PHE A 44 16.07 -7.28 0.94
CA PHE A 44 14.77 -7.65 1.52
C PHE A 44 13.98 -6.57 2.27
N ARG A 45 14.51 -5.35 2.48
CA ARG A 45 13.69 -4.25 3.06
C ARG A 45 12.51 -3.84 2.18
N LYS A 46 12.60 -4.08 0.87
CA LYS A 46 11.47 -3.90 -0.06
C LYS A 46 10.26 -4.78 0.28
N ALA A 47 10.46 -5.90 0.99
CA ALA A 47 9.37 -6.74 1.48
C ALA A 47 8.63 -6.14 2.68
N GLN A 48 9.19 -5.14 3.37
CA GLN A 48 8.50 -4.40 4.44
C GLN A 48 7.82 -3.13 3.93
N CYS A 49 7.92 -2.85 2.62
CA CYS A 49 7.28 -1.69 2.00
C CYS A 49 5.78 -1.96 1.79
N PRO A 50 4.90 -1.02 2.17
CA PRO A 50 3.46 -1.07 1.89
C PRO A 50 3.14 -1.52 0.47
N ILE A 51 2.23 -2.48 0.29
CA ILE A 51 1.86 -2.99 -1.05
C ILE A 51 1.30 -1.87 -1.94
N VAL A 52 0.46 -1.00 -1.38
CA VAL A 52 -0.11 0.16 -2.09
C VAL A 52 0.99 1.12 -2.56
N GLU A 53 2.04 1.30 -1.74
CA GLU A 53 3.20 2.11 -2.13
C GLU A 53 4.04 1.44 -3.22
N ARG A 54 4.19 0.12 -3.18
CA ARG A 54 4.85 -0.62 -4.27
C ARG A 54 4.09 -0.50 -5.59
N LEU A 55 2.75 -0.53 -5.54
CA LEU A 55 1.89 -0.31 -6.71
C LEU A 55 2.12 1.09 -7.29
N THR A 56 2.02 2.13 -6.47
CA THR A 56 2.25 3.52 -6.93
C THR A 56 3.66 3.72 -7.48
N ASN A 57 4.69 3.14 -6.85
CA ASN A 57 6.07 3.21 -7.36
C ASN A 57 6.23 2.53 -8.73
N SER A 58 5.50 1.45 -8.99
CA SER A 58 5.53 0.73 -10.27
C SER A 58 4.73 1.43 -11.38
N MET A 59 3.73 2.25 -11.03
CA MET A 59 2.96 3.03 -12.00
C MET A 59 3.68 4.28 -12.50
N MET A 60 4.63 4.82 -11.74
CA MET A 60 5.43 6.00 -12.12
C MET A 60 6.60 5.68 -13.08
N MET A 61 6.39 4.75 -14.00
CA MET A 61 7.39 4.32 -14.97
C MET A 61 7.21 5.03 -16.33
N HIS A 62 8.08 4.72 -17.29
CA HIS A 62 8.04 5.25 -18.66
C HIS A 62 8.34 6.75 -18.79
N GLY A 63 9.44 7.24 -18.22
CA GLY A 63 10.05 8.53 -18.55
C GLY A 63 9.17 9.73 -18.18
N ARG A 64 8.17 10.03 -19.00
CA ARG A 64 7.16 11.10 -18.81
C ARG A 64 6.39 11.02 -17.49
N ASN A 65 6.32 9.85 -16.83
CA ASN A 65 5.64 9.69 -15.54
C ASN A 65 6.59 9.56 -14.35
N ASN A 66 7.89 9.63 -14.57
CA ASN A 66 8.88 9.52 -13.49
C ASN A 66 8.65 10.62 -12.45
N GLY A 67 8.62 10.24 -11.17
CA GLY A 67 8.46 11.17 -10.04
C GLY A 67 7.05 11.72 -9.83
N LYS A 68 6.06 11.39 -10.66
CA LYS A 68 4.67 11.88 -10.55
C LYS A 68 3.87 11.13 -9.46
N LYS A 69 4.35 11.16 -8.21
CA LYS A 69 3.78 10.39 -7.09
C LYS A 69 2.39 10.86 -6.72
N LEU A 70 2.18 12.18 -6.62
CA LEU A 70 0.87 12.75 -6.31
C LEU A 70 -0.19 12.39 -7.35
N MET A 71 0.16 12.43 -8.64
CA MET A 71 -0.75 12.02 -9.72
C MET A 71 -1.11 10.55 -9.62
N THR A 72 -0.10 9.70 -9.40
CA THR A 72 -0.29 8.25 -9.32
C THR A 72 -1.11 7.83 -8.11
N VAL A 73 -0.87 8.45 -6.95
CA VAL A 73 -1.64 8.23 -5.72
C VAL A 73 -3.12 8.57 -5.94
N ARG A 74 -3.42 9.65 -6.69
CA ARG A 74 -4.81 9.99 -7.07
C ARG A 74 -5.44 8.93 -7.98
N ILE A 75 -4.71 8.41 -8.96
CA ILE A 75 -5.20 7.34 -9.84
C ILE A 75 -5.53 6.09 -9.02
N VAL A 76 -4.65 5.68 -8.10
CA VAL A 76 -4.89 4.51 -7.23
C VAL A 76 -6.10 4.74 -6.32
N LYS A 77 -6.27 5.95 -5.76
CA LYS A 77 -7.46 6.31 -4.97
C LYS A 77 -8.74 6.10 -5.79
N HIS A 78 -8.80 6.63 -7.01
CA HIS A 78 -9.98 6.46 -7.87
C HIS A 78 -10.20 5.02 -8.31
N ALA A 79 -9.14 4.27 -8.59
CA ALA A 79 -9.25 2.86 -8.94
C ALA A 79 -9.88 2.05 -7.80
N PHE A 80 -9.50 2.32 -6.55
CA PHE A 80 -10.08 1.65 -5.37
C PHE A 80 -11.57 2.02 -5.19
N GLU A 81 -11.97 3.26 -5.49
CA GLU A 81 -13.39 3.64 -5.50
C GLU A 81 -14.18 2.88 -6.58
N ILE A 82 -13.61 2.71 -7.78
CA ILE A 82 -14.24 1.93 -8.86
C ILE A 82 -14.35 0.46 -8.49
N ILE A 83 -13.28 -0.14 -7.93
CA ILE A 83 -13.29 -1.55 -7.51
C ILE A 83 -14.40 -1.75 -6.49
N HIS A 84 -14.43 -0.95 -5.42
CA HIS A 84 -15.44 -1.06 -4.38
C HIS A 84 -16.86 -0.91 -4.92
N LEU A 85 -17.10 -0.01 -5.88
CA LEU A 85 -18.41 0.12 -6.53
C LEU A 85 -18.81 -1.10 -7.37
N LEU A 86 -17.84 -1.83 -7.93
CA LEU A 86 -18.09 -3.00 -8.78
C LEU A 86 -18.19 -4.30 -7.99
N THR A 87 -17.40 -4.45 -6.92
CA THR A 87 -17.31 -5.69 -6.13
C THR A 87 -18.11 -5.64 -4.84
N GLY A 88 -18.38 -4.45 -4.29
CA GLY A 88 -18.92 -4.27 -2.95
C GLY A 88 -17.90 -4.51 -1.83
N GLU A 89 -16.65 -4.81 -2.20
CA GLU A 89 -15.48 -5.01 -1.33
C GLU A 89 -14.42 -3.96 -1.62
#